data_AF-A0A971XF06-F1
#
_entry.id   AF-A0A971XF06-F1
#
_cell.length_a   1.000
_cell.length_b   1.000
_cell.length_c   1.000
_cell.angle_alpha   90.00
_cell.angle_beta   90.00
_cell.angle_gamma   90.00
#
_symmetry.space_group_name_H-M   'P 1'
#
loop_
_entity.id
_entity.type
_entity.pdbx_description
1 polymer ?
#
loop_
_entity_poly.entity_id
_entity_poly.type
_entity_poly.pdbx_seq_one_letter_code
_entity_poly.pdbx_strand_id
1 'polypeptide(L)' 'MSSLLKSRLLSLITFQINPHYIDEHPTNFSGETCEVRINEFIEVNRNVFVVGLREGTMLLCEDNAFILT' A
#
# COMPACT_ATOMS: atom_id res chain seq x y z
N MET A 1 15.12 -19.08 -10.00
CA MET A 1 16.36 -18.30 -9.90
C MET A 1 15.98 -16.84 -10.11
N SER A 2 16.10 -15.87 -9.21
CA SER A 2 16.48 -15.75 -7.80
C SER A 2 15.59 -14.59 -7.29
N SER A 3 14.88 -14.76 -6.17
CA SER A 3 15.21 -14.07 -4.92
C SER A 3 15.21 -12.54 -5.02
N LEU A 4 14.31 -11.86 -4.31
CA LEU A 4 14.64 -10.84 -3.29
C LEU A 4 13.37 -10.03 -2.93
N LEU A 5 13.06 -9.99 -1.62
CA LEU A 5 12.08 -9.11 -0.96
C LEU A 5 10.56 -9.34 -1.20
N LYS A 6 10.07 -10.56 -1.01
CA LYS A 6 8.69 -10.69 -0.45
C LYS A 6 8.81 -10.57 1.06
N SER A 7 8.58 -9.38 1.61
CA SER A 7 8.38 -9.21 3.05
C SER A 7 7.17 -10.08 3.45
N ARG A 8 7.44 -11.30 3.90
CA ARG A 8 6.42 -12.26 4.28
C ARG A 8 6.07 -12.05 5.74
N LEU A 9 5.01 -11.28 5.94
CA LEU A 9 4.19 -11.28 7.14
C LEU A 9 3.27 -12.51 7.11
N LEU A 10 2.06 -12.39 7.64
CA LEU A 10 1.06 -13.46 7.75
C LEU A 10 0.56 -14.01 6.40
N SER A 11 0.86 -13.34 5.27
CA SER A 11 0.50 -13.77 3.91
C SER A 11 -1.00 -14.02 3.69
N LEU A 12 -1.85 -13.26 4.39
CA LEU A 12 -3.33 -13.39 4.34
C LEU A 12 -3.95 -12.70 3.11
N ILE A 13 -3.24 -11.76 2.51
CA ILE A 13 -3.69 -10.94 1.37
C ILE A 13 -2.63 -10.95 0.26
N THR A 14 -3.07 -10.74 -0.98
CA THR A 14 -2.22 -10.76 -2.19
C THR A 14 -1.70 -9.38 -2.61
N PHE A 15 -2.08 -8.33 -1.89
CA PHE A 15 -1.66 -6.94 -2.07
C PHE A 15 -0.94 -6.42 -0.82
N GLN A 16 -0.28 -5.26 -0.93
CA GLN A 16 0.29 -4.54 0.20
C GLN A 16 -0.68 -3.44 0.66
N ILE A 17 -0.61 -3.08 1.94
CA ILE A 17 -1.39 -1.98 2.52
C ILE A 17 -0.41 -0.87 2.87
N ASN A 18 -0.67 0.35 2.39
CA ASN A 18 -0.05 1.56 2.91
C ASN A 18 -1.03 2.20 3.91
N PRO A 19 -0.84 2.00 5.23
CA PRO A 19 -1.71 2.60 6.23
C PRO A 19 -1.50 4.12 6.31
N HIS A 20 -2.44 4.82 6.94
CA HIS A 20 -2.35 6.27 7.18
C HIS A 20 -2.13 7.09 5.90
N TYR A 21 -2.68 6.62 4.78
CA TYR A 21 -2.50 7.24 3.48
C TYR A 21 -3.19 8.61 3.43
N ILE A 22 -2.44 9.62 3.00
CA ILE A 22 -2.86 11.02 2.89
C ILE A 22 -2.41 11.53 1.51
N ASP A 23 -3.32 12.13 0.74
CA ASP A 23 -2.98 12.72 -0.56
C ASP A 23 -2.34 14.09 -0.43
N GLU A 24 -2.61 14.78 0.68
CA GLU A 24 -2.08 16.11 0.94
C GLU A 24 -0.57 16.06 1.11
N HIS A 25 0.13 16.81 0.27
CA HIS A 25 1.53 17.13 0.49
C HIS A 25 1.62 18.43 1.29
N PRO A 26 2.16 18.41 2.52
CA PRO A 26 2.28 19.63 3.30
C PRO A 26 3.15 20.64 2.54
N THR A 27 2.68 21.87 2.39
CA THR A 27 3.31 22.92 1.54
C THR A 27 4.77 23.22 1.93
N ASN A 28 5.20 22.83 3.14
CA ASN A 28 6.54 23.05 3.68
C ASN A 28 7.34 21.74 3.85
N PHE A 29 6.93 20.64 3.20
CA PHE A 29 7.66 19.38 3.25
C PHE A 29 8.56 19.25 2.01
N SER A 30 9.84 18.95 2.21
CA SER A 30 10.81 18.79 1.09
C SER A 30 11.06 17.32 0.71
N GLY A 31 10.35 16.39 1.34
CA GLY A 31 10.42 14.97 1.02
C GLY A 31 9.42 14.55 -0.06
N GLU A 32 9.53 13.31 -0.53
CA GLU A 32 8.57 12.73 -1.48
C GLU A 32 7.18 12.53 -0.86
N THR A 33 6.14 12.63 -1.68
CA THR A 33 4.77 12.27 -1.30
C THR A 33 4.65 10.76 -1.07
N CYS A 34 3.60 10.34 -0.35
CA CYS A 34 3.25 8.92 -0.24
C CYS A 34 3.04 8.27 -1.62
N GLU A 35 2.41 8.99 -2.54
CA GLU A 35 2.18 8.55 -3.92
C GLU A 35 3.48 8.29 -4.67
N VAL A 36 4.46 9.21 -4.60
CA VAL A 36 5.77 9.03 -5.27
C VAL A 36 6.47 7.77 -4.75
N ARG A 37 6.52 7.59 -3.43
CA ARG A 37 7.13 6.40 -2.82
C ARG A 37 6.45 5.09 -3.23
N ILE A 38 5.12 5.08 -3.28
CA ILE A 38 4.34 3.92 -3.73
C ILE A 38 4.64 3.62 -5.20
N ASN A 39 4.70 4.65 -6.05
CA ASN A 39 4.97 4.48 -7.48
C ASN A 39 6.38 3.95 -7.73
N GLU A 40 7.39 4.43 -7.00
CA GLU A 40 8.75 3.87 -7.05
C GLU A 40 8.77 2.39 -6.64
N PHE A 41 8.05 2.05 -5.56
CA PHE A 41 7.91 0.67 -5.12
C PHE A 41 7.26 -0.21 -6.19
N ILE A 42 6.18 0.24 -6.83
CA ILE A 42 5.46 -0.49 -7.88
C ILE A 42 6.33 -0.63 -9.14
N GLU A 43 7.13 0.38 -9.49
CA GLU A 43 8.01 0.30 -10.67
C GLU A 43 9.02 -0.84 -10.55
N VAL A 44 9.55 -1.07 -9.33
CA VAL A 44 10.42 -2.22 -9.04
C VAL A 44 9.61 -3.52 -8.89
N ASN A 45 8.38 -3.44 -8.37
CA ASN A 45 7.51 -4.58 -8.04
C ASN A 45 6.23 -4.60 -8.90
N ARG A 46 6.36 -4.62 -10.23
CA ARG A 46 5.25 -4.39 -11.18
C ARG A 46 4.03 -5.31 -11.04
N ASN A 47 4.17 -6.44 -10.35
CA ASN A 47 3.09 -7.41 -10.11
C ASN A 47 2.45 -7.27 -8.72
N VAL A 48 2.76 -6.22 -7.97
CA VAL A 48 2.24 -5.96 -6.63
C VAL A 48 1.29 -4.77 -6.66
N PHE A 49 0.08 -4.98 -6.14
CA PHE A 49 -0.88 -3.91 -5.88
C PHE A 49 -0.67 -3.34 -4.48
N VAL A 50 -0.83 -2.02 -4.33
CA VAL A 50 -0.74 -1.32 -3.05
C VAL A 50 -2.07 -0.60 -2.79
N VAL A 51 -2.69 -0.87 -1.65
CA VAL A 51 -3.92 -0.19 -1.19
C VAL A 51 -3.54 0.87 -0.18
N GLY A 52 -3.77 2.15 -0.49
CA GLY A 52 -3.64 3.24 0.46
C GLY A 52 -4.88 3.36 1.34
N LEU A 53 -4.77 3.05 2.63
CA LEU A 53 -5.86 3.17 3.60
C LEU A 53 -5.74 4.46 4.39
N ARG A 54 -6.78 5.29 4.34
CA ARG A 54 -6.86 6.53 5.13
C ARG A 54 -7.12 6.21 6.60
N GLU A 55 -6.73 7.14 7.46
CA GLU A 55 -7.09 7.08 8.88
C GLU A 55 -8.60 6.95 9.09
N GLY A 56 -8.98 6.11 10.06
CA GLY A 56 -10.38 5.85 10.38
C GLY A 56 -11.12 4.94 9.39
N THR A 57 -10.44 4.43 8.36
CA THR A 57 -11.01 3.44 7.42
C THR A 57 -10.49 2.03 7.72
N MET A 58 -11.21 1.02 7.24
CA MET A 58 -10.73 -0.37 7.27
C MET A 58 -11.16 -1.14 6.02
N LEU A 59 -10.45 -2.25 5.77
CA LEU A 59 -10.90 -3.27 4.82
C LEU A 59 -11.59 -4.38 5.59
N LEU A 60 -12.90 -4.49 5.42
CA LEU A 60 -13.68 -5.61 5.90
C LEU A 60 -13.62 -6.73 4.85
N CYS A 61 -13.19 -7.93 5.26
CA CYS A 61 -13.16 -9.11 4.40
C CYS A 61 -14.38 -9.98 4.70
N GLU A 62 -15.32 -10.07 3.76
CA GLU A 62 -16.54 -10.88 3.87
C GLU A 62 -16.69 -11.79 2.66
N ASP A 63 -16.94 -13.08 2.93
CA ASP A 63 -17.05 -14.20 1.98
C ASP A 63 -15.87 -14.38 1.02
N ASN A 64 -15.71 -13.46 0.07
CA ASN A 64 -14.57 -13.41 -0.85
C ASN A 64 -14.38 -12.00 -1.44
N ALA A 65 -14.82 -10.98 -0.72
CA ALA A 65 -14.76 -9.58 -1.14
C ALA A 65 -14.12 -8.72 -0.03
N PHE A 66 -13.47 -7.65 -0.46
CA PHE A 66 -13.02 -6.59 0.43
C PHE A 66 -13.96 -5.40 0.29
N ILE A 67 -14.50 -4.94 1.41
CA ILE A 67 -15.35 -3.75 1.50
C ILE A 67 -14.53 -2.69 2.21
N LEU A 68 -14.41 -1.51 1.60
CA LEU A 68 -13.85 -0.33 2.25
C LEU A 68 -14.96 0.32 3.09
N THR A 69 -14.74 0.43 4.40
CA THR A 69 -15.66 1.07 5.35
C THR A 69 -15.00 2.28 6.01
#